data_AF-A0A3C0W7S7-F1
#
_entry.id   AF-A0A3C0W7S7-F1
#
_cell.length_a   1.000
_cell.length_b   1.000
_cell.length_c   1.000
_cell.angle_alpha   90.00
_cell.angle_beta   90.00
_cell.angle_gamma   90.00
#
_symmetry.space_group_name_H-M   'P 1'
#
loop_
_entity.id
_entity.type
_entity.pdbx_description
1 polymer ?
#
loop_
_entity_poly.entity_id
_entity_poly.type
_entity_poly.pdbx_seq_one_letter_code
_entity_poly.pdbx_strand_id
1 'polypeptide(L)'
;SWLMSSDCPLNGETLVAGAGAVRPAARIEGPGLIFTDEITPDDLKNQAGALMDMMDWRTFSDGNAAFDQLMSAVLDNTPMK
;
A
#
# COMPACT_ATOMS: atom_id res chain seq x y z
N SER A 1 7.78 -27.35 -0.31
CA SER A 1 6.83 -26.24 -0.54
C SER A 1 7.23 -25.56 -1.84
N TRP A 2 6.34 -25.37 -2.82
CA TRP A 2 6.67 -24.71 -4.10
C TRP A 2 7.24 -23.30 -3.89
N LEU A 3 6.73 -22.57 -2.89
CA LEU A 3 7.21 -21.24 -2.47
C LEU A 3 8.68 -21.21 -2.00
N MET A 4 9.26 -22.35 -1.66
CA MET A 4 10.66 -22.46 -1.19
C MET A 4 11.57 -23.12 -2.24
N SER A 5 11.03 -23.42 -3.43
CA SER A 5 11.81 -24.01 -4.51
C SER A 5 12.58 -22.96 -5.29
N SER A 6 13.70 -23.35 -5.90
CA SER A 6 14.47 -22.50 -6.81
C SER A 6 13.66 -21.98 -8.00
N ASP A 7 12.58 -22.68 -8.33
CA ASP A 7 11.76 -22.41 -9.51
C ASP A 7 10.57 -21.51 -9.17
N CYS A 8 10.47 -21.00 -7.93
CA CYS A 8 9.42 -20.06 -7.56
C CYS A 8 9.75 -18.66 -8.10
N PRO A 9 8.94 -18.11 -9.03
CA PRO A 9 9.19 -16.78 -9.58
C PRO A 9 8.67 -15.66 -8.67
N LEU A 10 7.96 -16.00 -7.59
CA LEU A 10 7.35 -15.04 -6.68
C LEU A 10 8.40 -14.43 -5.77
N ASN A 11 8.36 -13.11 -5.64
CA ASN A 11 9.20 -12.29 -4.79
C ASN A 11 8.37 -11.19 -4.10
N GLY A 12 7.94 -11.45 -2.86
CA GLY A 12 7.21 -10.47 -2.03
C GLY A 12 5.70 -10.48 -2.21
N GLU A 13 5.16 -11.27 -3.15
CA GLU A 13 3.71 -11.46 -3.30
C GLU A 13 3.13 -12.24 -2.11
N THR A 14 1.89 -11.90 -1.76
CA THR A 14 1.12 -12.64 -0.77
C THR A 14 0.15 -13.57 -1.47
N LEU A 15 0.14 -14.86 -1.10
CA LEU A 15 -0.82 -15.83 -1.63
C LEU A 15 -1.87 -16.21 -0.58
N VAL A 16 -3.09 -16.44 -1.03
CA VAL A 16 -4.16 -17.07 -0.25
C VAL A 16 -4.39 -18.46 -0.82
N ALA A 17 -4.23 -19.49 0.01
CA ALA A 17 -4.43 -20.89 -0.37
C ALA A 17 -5.47 -21.56 0.54
N GLY A 18 -6.41 -22.30 -0.06
CA GLY A 18 -7.47 -23.01 0.66
C GLY A 18 -8.38 -23.81 -0.28
N ALA A 19 -8.95 -24.91 0.21
CA ALA A 19 -9.86 -25.77 -0.55
C ALA A 19 -9.34 -26.22 -1.95
N GLY A 20 -8.02 -26.43 -2.08
CA GLY A 20 -7.39 -26.81 -3.35
C GLY A 20 -7.20 -25.67 -4.35
N ALA A 21 -7.50 -24.42 -3.98
CA ALA A 21 -7.27 -23.24 -4.78
C ALA A 21 -6.15 -22.36 -4.20
N VAL A 22 -5.45 -21.65 -5.09
CA VAL A 22 -4.42 -20.66 -4.75
C VAL A 22 -4.67 -19.42 -5.58
N ARG A 23 -4.59 -18.23 -4.95
CA ARG A 23 -4.69 -16.95 -5.64
C ARG A 23 -3.73 -15.92 -5.05
N PRO A 24 -3.21 -14.97 -5.84
CA PRO A 24 -2.52 -13.81 -5.30
C PRO A 24 -3.51 -12.91 -4.52
N ALA A 25 -3.03 -12.31 -3.45
CA ALA A 25 -3.69 -11.20 -2.80
C ALA A 25 -3.21 -9.89 -3.44
N ALA A 26 -4.14 -9.11 -3.98
CA ALA A 26 -3.84 -7.76 -4.44
C ALA A 26 -3.76 -6.83 -3.22
N ARG A 27 -2.75 -5.95 -3.20
CA ARG A 27 -2.75 -4.76 -2.34
C ARG A 27 -3.31 -3.60 -3.15
N ILE A 28 -4.18 -2.85 -2.50
CA ILE A 28 -4.71 -1.60 -3.01
C ILE A 28 -4.36 -0.53 -1.98
N GLU A 29 -3.88 0.61 -2.44
CA GLU A 29 -3.57 1.74 -1.56
C GLU A 29 -4.30 2.98 -2.08
N GLY A 30 -4.86 3.73 -1.15
CA GLY A 30 -5.52 4.99 -1.42
C GLY A 30 -4.54 6.15 -1.47
N PRO A 31 -4.96 7.30 -2.03
CA PRO A 31 -4.17 8.52 -1.94
C PRO A 31 -3.93 8.89 -0.47
N GLY A 32 -2.67 9.12 -0.11
CA GLY A 32 -2.31 9.57 1.23
C GLY A 32 -2.97 10.92 1.55
N LEU A 33 -3.29 11.15 2.82
CA LEU A 33 -3.78 12.43 3.31
C LEU A 33 -2.63 13.25 3.88
N ILE A 34 -2.61 14.54 3.56
CA ILE A 34 -1.65 15.49 4.11
C ILE A 34 -2.28 16.18 5.32
N PHE A 35 -1.59 16.10 6.46
CA PHE A 35 -1.94 16.84 7.67
C PHE A 35 -0.88 17.94 7.88
N THR A 36 -1.32 19.18 8.15
CA THR A 36 -0.43 20.35 8.23
C THR A 36 0.28 20.50 9.58
N ASP A 37 -0.26 19.88 10.63
CA ASP A 37 0.16 20.04 12.02
C ASP A 37 0.29 18.66 12.72
N GLU A 38 0.44 18.65 14.05
CA GLU A 38 0.46 17.41 14.83
C GLU A 38 -0.85 16.63 14.64
N ILE A 39 -0.75 15.39 14.16
CA ILE A 39 -1.92 14.54 13.88
C ILE A 39 -2.56 14.14 15.20
N THR A 40 -3.83 14.50 15.37
CA THR A 40 -4.63 14.05 16.51
C THR A 40 -5.55 12.89 16.13
N PRO A 41 -6.03 12.10 17.11
CA PRO A 41 -7.05 11.07 16.85
C PRO A 41 -8.34 11.63 16.22
N ASP A 42 -8.68 12.89 16.50
CA ASP A 42 -9.90 13.49 15.95
C ASP A 42 -9.73 13.89 14.48
N ASP A 43 -8.52 14.22 14.04
CA ASP A 43 -8.23 14.45 12.60
C ASP A 43 -8.46 13.17 11.79
N LEU A 44 -8.01 12.02 12.29
CA LEU A 44 -8.24 10.72 11.65
C LEU A 44 -9.73 10.36 11.62
N LYS A 45 -10.48 10.64 12.69
CA LYS A 45 -11.94 10.43 12.70
C LYS A 45 -12.65 11.32 11.68
N ASN A 46 -12.26 12.59 11.62
CA ASN A 46 -12.86 13.56 10.69
C ASN A 46 -12.54 13.21 9.23
N GLN A 47 -11.38 12.60 8.97
CA GLN A 47 -10.97 12.15 7.64
C GLN A 47 -11.30 10.68 7.34
N ALA A 48 -11.99 9.96 8.24
CA ALA A 48 -12.28 8.54 8.06
C ALA A 48 -13.03 8.24 6.76
N GLY A 49 -13.91 9.15 6.31
CA GLY A 49 -14.58 9.04 5.02
C GLY A 49 -13.60 9.03 3.84
N ALA A 50 -12.66 9.98 3.81
CA ALA A 50 -11.64 10.08 2.77
C ALA A 50 -10.65 8.90 2.81
N LEU A 51 -10.31 8.40 4.01
CA LEU A 51 -9.45 7.22 4.18
C LEU A 51 -10.10 5.90 3.74
N MET A 52 -11.43 5.83 3.74
CA MET A 52 -12.20 4.65 3.31
C MET A 52 -12.74 4.76 1.89
N ASP A 53 -12.68 5.95 1.28
CA ASP A 53 -13.14 6.15 -0.09
C ASP A 53 -12.19 5.44 -1.05
N MET A 54 -12.69 4.40 -1.72
CA MET A 54 -11.92 3.58 -2.66
C MET A 54 -11.76 4.23 -4.05
N MET A 55 -12.36 5.40 -4.27
CA MET A 55 -12.16 6.16 -5.50
C MET A 55 -10.67 6.54 -5.62
N ASP A 56 -10.12 6.37 -6.83
CA ASP A 56 -8.71 6.59 -7.16
C ASP A 56 -7.68 5.66 -6.50
N TRP A 57 -8.10 4.61 -5.79
CA TRP A 57 -7.17 3.60 -5.26
C TRP A 57 -6.48 2.84 -6.39
N ARG A 58 -5.20 2.57 -6.20
CA ARG A 58 -4.38 1.90 -7.23
C ARG A 58 -3.81 0.59 -6.69
N THR A 59 -3.71 -0.37 -7.59
CA THR A 59 -2.93 -1.59 -7.36
C THR A 59 -1.48 -1.33 -7.69
N PHE A 60 -0.58 -1.62 -6.77
CA PHE A 60 0.86 -1.60 -7.04
C PHE A 60 1.33 -3.04 -7.25
N SER A 61 2.14 -3.26 -8.28
CA SER A 61 2.64 -4.60 -8.61
C SER A 61 3.62 -5.12 -7.57
N ASP A 62 4.26 -4.26 -6.79
CA ASP A 62 5.32 -4.65 -5.88
C ASP A 62 5.30 -3.80 -4.60
N GLY A 63 5.50 -4.45 -3.46
CA GLY A 63 5.64 -3.76 -2.17
C GLY A 63 6.79 -2.74 -2.14
N ASN A 64 7.81 -2.92 -3.00
CA ASN A 64 8.89 -1.94 -3.17
C ASN A 64 8.47 -0.75 -4.03
N ALA A 65 7.69 -0.95 -5.10
CA ALA A 65 7.21 0.16 -5.93
C ALA A 65 6.20 1.05 -5.16
N ALA A 66 5.39 0.45 -4.29
CA ALA A 66 4.54 1.18 -3.35
C ALA A 66 5.37 1.97 -2.32
N PHE A 67 6.40 1.35 -1.75
CA PHE A 67 7.33 2.03 -0.84
C PHE A 67 8.08 3.18 -1.53
N ASP A 68 8.59 2.98 -2.74
CA ASP A 68 9.30 4.02 -3.50
C ASP A 68 8.38 5.17 -3.90
N GLN A 69 7.11 4.90 -4.21
CA GLN A 69 6.11 5.95 -4.48
C GLN A 69 5.73 6.72 -3.22
N LEU A 70 5.55 6.03 -2.08
CA LEU A 70 5.33 6.66 -0.78
C LEU A 70 6.51 7.56 -0.42
N MET A 71 7.75 7.07 -0.57
CA MET A 71 8.96 7.84 -0.28
C MET A 71 9.16 9.01 -1.25
N SER A 72 8.82 8.84 -2.54
CA SER A 72 8.89 9.93 -3.52
C SER A 72 7.87 11.04 -3.23
N ALA A 73 6.64 10.69 -2.84
CA ALA A 73 5.62 11.66 -2.45
C ALA A 73 6.00 12.48 -1.20
N VAL A 74 6.80 11.90 -0.30
CA VAL A 74 7.36 12.58 0.88
C VAL A 74 8.51 13.52 0.50
N LEU A 75 9.36 13.13 -0.47
CA LEU A 75 10.52 13.91 -0.89
C LEU A 75 10.15 15.13 -1.75
N ASP A 76 9.18 15.00 -2.66
CA ASP A 76 8.74 16.09 -3.55
C ASP A 76 8.04 17.25 -2.80
N ASN A 77 7.61 17.02 -1.56
CA ASN A 77 6.93 18.02 -0.72
C ASN A 77 7.80 18.53 0.44
N THR A 78 9.10 18.22 0.46
CA THR A 78 10.02 18.81 1.44
C THR A 78 10.41 20.22 0.97
N PRO A 79 10.07 21.30 1.70
CA PRO A 79 10.49 22.65 1.29
C PRO A 79 12.01 22.73 1.36
N MET A 80 12.65 22.97 0.22
CA MET A 80 14.07 23.31 0.16
C MET A 80 14.29 24.60 0.96
N LYS A 81 15.09 24.50 2.03
CA LYS A 81 15.68 25.67 2.71
C LYS A 81 16.81 26.27 1.88
#